data_AF-A0AA96SC99-F1
#
_entry.id   AF-A0AA96SC99-F1
#
_cell.length_a   1.000
_cell.length_b   1.000
_cell.length_c   1.000
_cell.angle_alpha   90.00
_cell.angle_beta   90.00
_cell.angle_gamma   90.00
#
_symmetry.space_group_name_H-M   'P 1'
#
loop_
_entity.id
_entity.type
_entity.pdbx_description
1 polymer ?
#
loop_
_entity_poly.entity_id
_entity_poly.type
_entity_poly.pdbx_seq_one_letter_code
_entity_poly.pdbx_strand_id
1 'polypeptide(L)'
;MSSSSQDDQNIEHQEKRCDCCCIPGLESELKKLESQVISVITKSDIEFTGRLIRVDSYILVLKDIDEPTPTFIYISLCEISAFIFITPLNS
;
A
#
# COMPACT_ATOMS: atom_id res chain seq x y z
N MET A 1 -32.55 23.79 41.40
CA MET A 1 -31.46 24.04 40.43
C MET A 1 -30.33 23.12 40.84
N SER A 2 -30.12 22.05 40.09
CA SER A 2 -29.10 21.05 40.38
C SER A 2 -28.32 20.81 39.09
N SER A 3 -27.02 21.05 39.18
CA SER A 3 -26.02 20.83 38.13
C SER A 3 -25.65 19.34 38.07
N SER A 4 -25.53 18.81 36.85
CA SER A 4 -24.59 17.72 36.54
C SER A 4 -24.53 17.54 35.02
N SER A 5 -23.42 18.01 34.46
CA SER A 5 -22.97 17.80 33.09
C SER A 5 -22.70 16.31 32.87
N GLN A 6 -23.21 15.76 31.77
CA GLN A 6 -22.75 14.49 31.22
C GLN A 6 -22.14 14.78 29.87
N ASP A 7 -20.82 14.93 29.88
CA ASP A 7 -19.96 14.54 28.77
C ASP A 7 -20.25 13.07 28.45
N ASP A 8 -20.49 12.73 27.18
CA ASP A 8 -20.19 11.41 26.59
C ASP A 8 -20.86 11.33 25.22
N GLN A 9 -20.21 11.86 24.18
CA GLN A 9 -20.18 11.25 22.83
C GLN A 9 -18.88 11.71 22.15
N ASN A 10 -17.75 11.25 22.69
CA ASN A 10 -16.51 11.18 21.92
C ASN A 10 -16.77 10.16 20.80
N ILE A 11 -17.19 10.65 19.63
CA ILE A 11 -17.33 9.84 18.43
C ILE A 11 -15.91 9.46 18.03
N GLU A 12 -15.43 8.38 18.63
CA GLU A 12 -14.26 7.63 18.21
C GLU A 12 -14.47 7.23 16.75
N HIS A 13 -14.04 8.09 15.83
CA HIS A 13 -13.47 7.65 14.57
C HIS A 13 -12.17 6.93 14.93
N GLN A 14 -12.29 5.74 15.53
CA GLN A 14 -11.27 4.73 15.42
C GLN A 14 -11.24 4.37 13.94
N GLU A 15 -10.42 5.11 13.20
CA GLU A 15 -9.80 4.62 11.98
C GLU A 15 -9.40 3.19 12.30
N LYS A 16 -10.14 2.21 11.74
CA LYS A 16 -9.75 0.81 11.79
C LYS A 16 -8.39 0.75 11.14
N ARG A 17 -7.33 0.87 11.94
CA ARG A 17 -5.98 0.54 11.54
C ARG A 17 -6.07 -0.88 11.06
N CYS A 18 -5.91 -1.04 9.76
CA CYS A 18 -5.99 -2.33 9.14
C CYS A 18 -4.82 -3.13 9.75
N ASP A 19 -5.13 -4.23 10.46
CA ASP A 19 -4.15 -5.15 11.07
C ASP A 19 -3.38 -5.98 10.03
N CYS A 20 -3.33 -5.52 8.78
CA CYS A 20 -2.58 -6.09 7.66
C CYS A 20 -1.06 -6.07 7.85
N CYS A 21 -0.55 -5.65 9.00
CA CYS A 21 0.80 -5.90 9.48
C CYS A 21 1.18 -7.41 9.53
N CYS A 22 0.26 -8.31 9.18
CA CYS A 22 0.39 -9.77 9.25
C CYS A 22 1.26 -10.44 8.17
N ILE A 23 1.98 -9.70 7.31
CA ILE A 23 3.01 -10.32 6.47
C ILE A 23 4.38 -9.82 6.93
N PRO A 24 4.96 -10.42 8.00
CA PRO A 24 6.31 -10.11 8.43
C PRO A 24 7.27 -10.16 7.25
N GLY A 25 8.01 -9.07 7.05
CA GLY A 25 9.03 -8.97 6.00
C GLY A 25 8.53 -8.53 4.62
N LEU A 26 7.22 -8.39 4.35
CA LEU A 26 6.73 -7.93 3.04
C LEU A 26 7.30 -6.55 2.66
N GLU A 27 7.25 -5.60 3.60
CA GLU A 27 7.84 -4.27 3.41
C GLU A 27 9.34 -4.38 3.04
N SER A 28 10.07 -5.23 3.77
CA SER A 28 11.51 -5.42 3.54
C SER A 28 11.81 -6.07 2.20
N GLU A 29 11.00 -7.03 1.75
CA GLU A 29 11.15 -7.64 0.42
C GLU A 29 10.82 -6.66 -0.70
N LEU A 30 9.72 -5.90 -0.57
CA LEU A 30 9.35 -4.89 -1.55
C LEU A 30 10.39 -3.76 -1.64
N LYS A 31 11.00 -3.35 -0.52
CA LYS A 31 12.09 -2.37 -0.51
C LYS A 31 13.30 -2.80 -1.35
N LYS A 32 13.60 -4.10 -1.45
CA LYS A 32 14.68 -4.60 -2.33
C LYS A 32 14.37 -4.39 -3.81
N LEU A 33 13.11 -4.18 -4.15
CA LEU A 33 12.62 -3.98 -5.52
C LEU A 33 12.44 -2.50 -5.86
N GLU A 34 12.85 -1.56 -4.99
CA GLU A 34 12.78 -0.14 -5.32
C GLU A 34 13.54 0.15 -6.63
N SER A 35 12.97 1.04 -7.44
CA SER A 35 13.36 1.35 -8.81
C SER A 35 13.15 0.24 -9.84
N GLN A 36 12.68 -0.95 -9.48
CA GLN A 36 12.33 -2.01 -10.44
C GLN A 36 10.92 -1.83 -11.00
N VAL A 37 10.68 -2.40 -12.18
CA VAL A 37 9.32 -2.57 -12.70
C VAL A 37 8.74 -3.83 -12.11
N ILE A 38 7.60 -3.69 -11.45
CA ILE A 38 6.88 -4.79 -10.82
C ILE A 38 5.40 -4.73 -11.21
N SER A 39 4.76 -5.89 -11.19
CA SER A 39 3.31 -6.00 -11.26
C SER A 39 2.79 -6.38 -9.88
N VAL A 40 1.80 -5.65 -9.38
CA VAL A 40 1.17 -5.85 -8.08
C VAL A 40 -0.27 -6.27 -8.32
N ILE A 41 -0.66 -7.42 -7.77
CA ILE A 41 -2.03 -7.91 -7.82
C ILE A 41 -2.65 -7.65 -6.45
N THR A 42 -3.81 -7.00 -6.44
CA THR A 42 -4.54 -6.75 -5.19
C THR A 42 -5.43 -7.93 -4.80
N LYS A 43 -5.97 -7.89 -3.59
CA LYS A 43 -6.99 -8.84 -3.09
C LYS A 43 -8.31 -8.76 -3.83
N SER A 44 -8.55 -7.66 -4.54
CA SER A 44 -9.71 -7.46 -5.41
C SER A 44 -9.43 -7.86 -6.87
N ASP A 45 -8.36 -8.62 -7.11
CA ASP A 45 -7.90 -9.08 -8.43
C ASP A 45 -7.65 -7.95 -9.45
N ILE A 46 -7.24 -6.77 -8.95
CA ILE A 46 -6.81 -5.66 -9.80
C ILE A 46 -5.29 -5.73 -9.93
N GLU A 47 -4.79 -5.68 -11.16
CA GLU A 47 -3.37 -5.65 -11.45
C GLU A 47 -2.90 -4.23 -11.76
N PHE A 48 -1.80 -3.83 -11.13
CA PHE A 48 -1.10 -2.59 -11.40
C PHE A 48 0.34 -2.90 -11.78
N THR A 49 0.75 -2.47 -12.98
CA THR A 49 2.14 -2.58 -13.41
C THR A 49 2.78 -1.20 -13.38
N GLY A 50 3.97 -1.11 -12.79
CA GLY A 50 4.67 0.16 -12.74
C GLY A 50 6.05 0.06 -12.14
N ARG A 51 6.79 1.17 -12.18
CA ARG A 51 8.07 1.27 -11.51
C ARG A 51 7.85 1.54 -10.02
N LEU A 52 8.36 0.68 -9.15
CA LEU A 52 8.30 0.89 -7.72
C LEU A 52 9.18 2.09 -7.33
N ILE A 53 8.56 3.15 -6.82
CA ILE A 53 9.25 4.39 -6.44
C ILE A 53 9.54 4.42 -4.94
N ARG A 54 8.64 3.88 -4.12
CA ARG A 54 8.74 3.93 -2.67
C ARG A 54 7.90 2.84 -2.02
N VAL A 55 8.42 2.32 -0.90
CA VAL A 55 7.66 1.49 0.03
C VAL A 55 7.74 2.14 1.42
N ASP A 56 6.63 2.70 1.88
CA ASP A 56 6.45 3.18 3.25
C ASP A 56 5.67 2.13 4.06
N SER A 57 5.62 2.26 5.39
CA SER A 57 5.12 1.22 6.31
C SER A 57 3.72 0.66 6.02
N TYR A 58 2.90 1.35 5.22
CA TYR A 58 1.55 0.90 4.85
C TYR A 58 1.24 1.04 3.36
N ILE A 59 2.10 1.69 2.58
CA ILE A 59 1.78 2.10 1.22
C ILE A 59 2.97 1.80 0.31
N LEU A 60 2.65 1.18 -0.83
CA LEU A 60 3.52 1.01 -1.97
C LEU A 60 3.14 2.03 -3.04
N VAL A 61 4.14 2.72 -3.59
CA VAL A 61 3.96 3.75 -4.63
C VAL A 61 4.58 3.26 -5.93
N LEU A 62 3.74 3.04 -6.93
CA LEU A 62 4.20 2.80 -8.31
C LEU A 62 4.12 4.10 -9.10
N LYS A 63 5.08 4.31 -9.98
CA LYS A 63 4.92 5.21 -11.12
C LYS A 63 4.43 4.37 -12.30
N ASP A 64 3.30 4.76 -12.83
CA ASP A 64 2.75 4.18 -14.05
C ASP A 64 3.75 4.39 -15.22
N ILE A 65 3.96 3.33 -16.00
CA ILE A 65 4.89 3.32 -17.12
C ILE A 65 4.19 3.40 -18.47
N ASP A 66 2.87 3.18 -18.51
CA ASP A 66 2.06 3.19 -19.72
C ASP A 66 1.50 4.59 -20.02
N GLU A 67 1.45 5.45 -18.99
CA GLU A 67 0.95 6.82 -19.11
C GLU A 67 2.05 7.83 -19.55
N PRO A 68 1.77 8.72 -20.53
CA PRO A 68 2.72 9.73 -21.00
C PRO A 68 2.97 10.83 -19.96
N THR A 69 2.00 11.06 -19.07
CA THR A 69 2.13 11.93 -17.91
C THR A 69 2.52 11.12 -16.68
N PRO A 70 3.38 11.62 -15.78
CA PRO A 70 3.73 10.91 -14.56
C PRO A 70 2.50 10.68 -13.67
N THR A 71 1.91 9.50 -13.76
CA THR A 71 0.82 9.03 -12.90
C THR A 71 1.40 8.16 -11.79
N PHE A 72 0.97 8.40 -10.55
CA PHE A 72 1.40 7.64 -9.39
C PHE A 72 0.23 6.83 -8.84
N ILE A 73 0.47 5.54 -8.63
CA ILE A 73 -0.50 4.59 -8.10
C ILE A 73 -0.11 4.29 -6.66
N TYR A 74 -1.03 4.54 -5.74
CA TYR A 74 -0.84 4.31 -4.30
C TYR A 74 -1.62 3.06 -3.91
N ILE A 75 -0.90 2.04 -3.46
CA ILE A 75 -1.47 0.74 -3.11
C ILE A 75 -1.20 0.49 -1.63
N SER A 76 -2.24 0.21 -0.86
CA SER A 76 -2.07 -0.24 0.52
C SER A 76 -1.38 -1.60 0.53
N LEU A 77 -0.32 -1.78 1.34
CA LEU A 77 0.35 -3.08 1.50
C LEU A 77 -0.64 -4.18 1.95
N CYS A 78 -1.70 -3.77 2.62
CA CYS A 78 -2.80 -4.59 3.09
C CYS A 78 -3.65 -5.18 1.98
N GLU A 79 -3.68 -4.52 0.84
CA GLU A 79 -4.45 -4.92 -0.32
C GLU A 79 -3.62 -5.78 -1.28
N ILE A 80 -2.32 -5.95 -1.05
CA ILE A 80 -1.47 -6.77 -1.92
C ILE A 80 -1.77 -8.26 -1.66
N SER A 81 -2.11 -8.99 -2.72
CA SER A 81 -2.22 -10.45 -2.71
C SER A 81 -0.93 -11.11 -3.21
N ALA A 82 -0.33 -10.55 -4.26
CA ALA A 82 0.92 -11.00 -4.85
C ALA A 82 1.66 -9.84 -5.52
N PHE A 83 2.97 -10.00 -5.71
CA PHE A 83 3.76 -9.14 -6.58
C PHE A 83 4.67 -10.00 -7.45
N ILE A 84 4.85 -9.59 -8.69
CA ILE A 84 5.70 -10.24 -9.68
C ILE A 84 6.79 -9.23 -10.04
N PHE A 85 8.04 -9.62 -9.88
CA PHE A 85 9.18 -8.84 -10.35
C PHE A 85 9.77 -9.52 -11.57
N ILE A 86 9.95 -8.75 -12.64
CA ILE A 86 10.58 -9.25 -13.86
C ILE A 86 12.07 -9.11 -13.65
N THR A 87 12.76 -10.19 -13.29
CA THR A 87 14.22 -10.22 -13.44
C THR A 87 14.54 -10.11 -14.93
N PRO A 88 15.28 -9.09 -15.39
CA PRO A 88 15.80 -9.13 -16.74
C PRO A 88 16.63 -10.41 -16.86
N LEU A 89 16.27 -11.29 -17.80
CA LEU A 89 17.16 -12.38 -18.19
C LEU A 89 18.46 -11.72 -18.63
N ASN A 90 19.54 -11.93 -17.88
CA ASN A 90 20.87 -11.45 -18.23
C ASN A 90 21.14 -11.81 -19.70
N SER A 91 21.18 -10.78 -20.55
CA SER A 91 21.58 -10.85 -21.95
C SER A 91 23.09 -10.69 -22.07
#